data_AF-A0AAF0TWQ6-F1
#
_entry.id   AF-A0AAF0TWQ6-F1
#
_cell.length_a   1.000
_cell.length_b   1.000
_cell.length_c   1.000
_cell.angle_alpha   90.00
_cell.angle_beta   90.00
_cell.angle_gamma   90.00
#
_symmetry.space_group_name_H-M   'P 1'
#
loop_
_entity.id
_entity.type
_entity.pdbx_description
1 polymer ?
#
loop_
_entity_poly.entity_id
_entity_poly.type
_entity_poly.pdbx_seq_one_letter_code
_entity_poly.pdbx_strand_id
1 'polypeptide(L)'
;MNSNSVWTWEEQMKFLKALAICGFDETLDMWRYLVNVTGKNVEEVKFHFEKIMVEIKKIEASLIHLLKNEEVSGGHNNNRDDDEQR
;
A
#
# COMPACT_ATOMS: atom_id res chain seq x y z
N MET A 1 -10.76 27.68 -2.10
CA MET A 1 -9.60 27.42 -2.97
C MET A 1 -8.91 26.21 -2.39
N ASN A 2 -8.97 25.05 -3.05
CA ASN A 2 -8.21 23.87 -2.60
C ASN A 2 -6.73 24.19 -2.84
N SER A 3 -6.04 24.58 -1.79
CA SER A 3 -4.59 24.54 -1.71
C SER A 3 -4.16 23.08 -1.81
N ASN A 4 -4.11 22.56 -3.05
CA ASN A 4 -3.46 21.31 -3.37
C ASN A 4 -1.97 21.52 -3.11
N SER A 5 -1.53 21.37 -1.86
CA SER A 5 -0.11 21.37 -1.53
C SER A 5 0.53 20.24 -2.33
N VAL A 6 1.31 20.63 -3.33
CA VAL A 6 2.10 19.71 -4.14
C VAL A 6 3.23 19.20 -3.25
N TRP A 7 3.18 17.91 -2.91
CA TRP A 7 4.25 17.24 -2.21
C TRP A 7 5.42 17.01 -3.16
N THR A 8 6.57 17.56 -2.83
CA THR A 8 7.83 17.28 -3.53
C THR A 8 8.33 15.88 -3.17
N TRP A 9 9.24 15.35 -3.99
CA TRP A 9 9.89 14.07 -3.72
C TRP A 9 10.65 14.05 -2.38
N GLU A 10 11.33 15.15 -2.04
CA GLU A 10 12.05 15.27 -0.78
C GLU A 10 11.12 15.29 0.43
N GLU A 11 10.00 16.04 0.35
CA GLU A 11 8.98 16.05 1.40
C GLU A 11 8.34 14.67 1.56
N GLN A 12 8.03 13.99 0.45
CA GLN A 12 7.53 12.61 0.44
C GLN A 12 8.50 11.67 1.16
N MET A 13 9.79 11.75 0.84
CA MET A 13 10.79 10.87 1.45
C MET A 13 10.97 11.14 2.94
N LYS A 14 10.95 12.40 3.37
CA LYS A 14 10.99 12.76 4.79
C LYS A 14 9.76 12.22 5.52
N PHE A 15 8.57 12.36 4.91
CA PHE A 15 7.32 11.82 5.45
C PHE A 15 7.36 10.30 5.60
N LEU A 16 7.74 9.56 4.55
CA LEU A 16 7.79 8.09 4.60
C LEU A 16 8.83 7.58 5.60
N LYS A 17 10.00 8.22 5.70
CA LYS A 17 11.01 7.88 6.70
C LYS A 17 10.51 8.10 8.13
N ALA A 18 9.80 9.21 8.36
CA ALA A 18 9.17 9.47 9.65
C ALA A 18 8.08 8.44 9.96
N LEU A 19 7.26 8.07 8.97
CA LEU A 19 6.22 7.06 9.10
C LEU A 19 6.81 5.68 9.47
N ALA A 20 7.94 5.31 8.86
CA ALA A 20 8.63 4.05 9.16
C ALA A 20 9.12 3.96 10.62
N ILE A 21 9.37 5.10 11.28
CA ILE A 21 9.77 5.16 12.69
C ILE A 21 8.54 5.11 13.61
N CYS A 22 7.48 5.85 13.26
CA CYS A 22 6.29 5.99 14.11
C CYS A 22 5.28 4.85 13.97
N GLY A 23 5.28 4.11 12.85
CA GLY A 23 4.22 3.17 12.52
C GLY A 23 2.95 3.85 12.00
N PHE A 24 1.84 3.10 12.00
CA PHE A 24 0.55 3.50 11.45
C PHE A 24 -0.54 3.70 12.53
N ASP A 25 -0.15 3.85 13.79
CA ASP A 25 -1.07 3.86 14.95
C ASP A 25 -1.87 5.17 15.13
N GLU A 26 -1.71 6.14 14.23
CA GLU A 26 -2.46 7.41 14.19
C GLU A 26 -2.44 8.24 15.50
N THR A 27 -1.39 8.11 16.31
CA THR A 27 -1.27 8.79 17.61
C THR A 27 -1.02 10.30 17.48
N LEU A 28 -1.36 11.07 18.53
CA LEU A 28 -1.12 12.52 18.57
C LEU A 28 0.37 12.87 18.39
N ASP A 29 1.26 12.08 19.01
CA ASP A 29 2.71 12.26 18.90
C ASP A 29 3.23 11.99 17.48
N MET A 30 2.69 10.98 16.80
CA MET A 30 2.99 10.72 15.38
C MET A 30 2.61 11.93 14.53
N TRP A 31 1.39 12.45 14.65
CA TRP A 31 0.95 13.60 13.85
C TRP A 31 1.81 14.84 14.10
N ARG A 32 2.16 15.08 15.36
CA ARG A 32 3.06 16.19 15.74
C ARG A 32 4.46 16.02 15.12
N TYR A 33 5.00 14.81 15.16
CA TYR A 33 6.30 14.51 14.56
C TYR A 33 6.29 14.66 13.04
N LEU A 34 5.26 14.17 12.36
CA LEU A 34 5.12 14.28 10.91
C LEU A 34 4.99 15.75 10.44
N VAL A 35 4.17 16.55 11.12
CA VAL A 35 4.07 18.00 10.89
C VAL A 35 5.44 18.66 11.05
N ASN A 36 6.17 18.34 12.11
CA ASN A 36 7.48 18.93 12.39
C ASN A 36 8.53 18.56 11.33
N VAL A 37 8.56 17.31 10.87
CA VAL A 37 9.53 16.83 9.87
C VAL A 37 9.23 17.33 8.46
N THR A 38 7.96 17.50 8.12
CA THR A 38 7.54 17.88 6.77
C THR A 38 7.34 19.38 6.58
N GLY A 39 7.16 20.13 7.68
CA GLY A 39 6.85 21.57 7.63
C GLY A 39 5.45 21.88 7.07
N LYS A 40 4.62 20.85 6.85
CA LYS A 40 3.23 20.96 6.38
C LYS A 40 2.28 21.10 7.56
N ASN A 41 1.07 21.58 7.31
CA ASN A 41 0.05 21.63 8.36
C ASN A 41 -0.57 20.25 8.63
N VAL A 42 -1.23 20.10 9.77
CA VAL A 42 -1.77 18.80 10.21
C VAL A 42 -2.81 18.22 9.25
N GLU A 43 -3.61 19.07 8.60
CA GLU A 43 -4.63 18.63 7.64
C GLU A 43 -3.99 18.10 6.35
N GLU A 44 -2.97 18.78 5.83
CA GLU A 44 -2.19 18.32 4.68
C GLU A 44 -1.49 16.98 4.95
N VAL A 45 -0.90 16.85 6.14
CA VAL A 45 -0.21 15.62 6.58
C VAL A 45 -1.20 14.46 6.69
N LYS A 46 -2.38 14.68 7.29
CA LYS A 46 -3.43 13.66 7.42
C LYS A 46 -4.01 13.26 6.07
N PHE A 47 -4.32 14.23 5.22
CA PHE A 47 -4.83 13.98 3.87
C PHE A 47 -3.82 13.17 3.04
N HIS A 48 -2.54 13.49 3.17
CA HIS A 48 -1.48 12.76 2.47
C HIS A 48 -1.29 11.35 3.02
N PHE A 49 -1.37 11.16 4.33
CA PHE A 49 -1.37 9.84 4.97
C PHE A 49 -2.51 8.97 4.44
N GLU A 50 -3.74 9.50 4.38
CA GLU A 50 -4.90 8.77 3.88
C GLU A 50 -4.69 8.28 2.45
N LYS A 51 -4.13 9.12 1.57
CA LYS A 51 -3.80 8.72 0.20
C LYS A 51 -2.80 7.56 0.15
N ILE A 52 -1.77 7.60 1.00
CA ILE A 52 -0.77 6.52 1.07
C ILE A 52 -1.42 5.22 1.57
N MET A 53 -2.28 5.29 2.59
CA MET A 53 -3.01 4.12 3.09
C MET A 53 -3.92 3.50 2.03
N VAL A 54 -4.57 4.33 1.20
CA VAL A 54 -5.37 3.83 0.07
C VAL A 54 -4.50 3.12 -0.96
N GLU A 55 -3.33 3.66 -1.31
CA GLU A 55 -2.41 3.02 -2.25
C GLU A 55 -1.83 1.71 -1.71
N ILE A 56 -1.46 1.65 -0.42
CA ILE A 56 -1.00 0.41 0.23
C ILE A 56 -2.09 -0.67 0.14
N LYS A 57 -3.34 -0.34 0.50
CA LYS A 57 -4.48 -1.28 0.40
C LYS A 57 -4.70 -1.79 -1.01
N LYS A 58 -4.53 -0.95 -2.04
CA LYS A 58 -4.62 -1.38 -3.44
C LYS A 58 -3.52 -2.38 -3.79
N ILE A 59 -2.28 -2.10 -3.39
CA ILE A 59 -1.14 -3.00 -3.62
C ILE A 59 -1.39 -4.35 -2.93
N GLU A 60 -1.81 -4.33 -1.66
CA GLU A 60 -2.13 -5.55 -0.91
C GLU A 60 -3.24 -6.36 -1.58
N ALA A 61 -4.33 -5.71 -1.99
CA ALA A 61 -5.43 -6.38 -2.70
C ALA A 61 -4.97 -7.00 -4.03
N SER A 62 -4.14 -6.29 -4.80
CA SER A 62 -3.54 -6.82 -6.03
C SER A 62 -2.63 -8.02 -5.76
N LEU A 63 -1.80 -7.98 -4.72
CA LEU A 63 -0.93 -9.09 -4.33
C LEU A 63 -1.74 -10.32 -3.88
N ILE A 64 -2.80 -10.12 -3.09
CA ILE A 64 -3.71 -11.19 -2.68
C ILE A 64 -4.37 -11.85 -3.91
N HIS A 65 -4.81 -11.04 -4.88
CA HIS A 65 -5.37 -11.56 -6.13
C HIS A 65 -4.36 -12.35 -6.96
N LEU A 66 -3.12 -11.88 -7.05
CA LEU A 66 -2.06 -12.60 -7.78
C LEU A 66 -1.79 -13.96 -7.14
N LEU A 67 -1.66 -14.02 -5.82
CA LEU A 67 -1.40 -15.27 -5.09
C LEU A 67 -2.54 -16.28 -5.27
N LYS A 68 -3.79 -15.81 -5.20
CA LYS A 68 -4.98 -16.65 -5.41
C LYS A 68 -5.06 -17.25 -6.83
N ASN A 69 -4.56 -16.52 -7.83
CA ASN A 69 -4.55 -16.99 -9.21
C ASN A 69 -3.41 -17.99 -9.49
N GLU A 70 -2.30 -17.94 -8.73
CA GLU A 70 -1.23 -18.94 -8.81
C GLU A 70 -1.62 -20.29 -8.19
N GLU A 71 -2.41 -20.30 -7.11
CA GLU A 71 -2.92 -21.54 -6.49
C GLU A 71 -3.81 -22.36 -7.43
N VAL A 72 -4.50 -21.73 -8.38
CA VAL A 72 -5.38 -22.40 -9.36
C VAL A 72 -4.60 -23.12 -10.47
N SER A 73 -3.32 -22.80 -10.69
CA SER A 73 -2.53 -23.38 -11.79
C SER A 73 -1.87 -24.73 -11.46
N GLY A 74 -1.84 -25.12 -10.17
CA GLY A 74 -1.16 -26.34 -9.70
C GLY A 74 -1.93 -27.66 -9.84
N GLY A 75 -3.10 -27.68 -10.48
CA GLY A 75 -4.00 -28.85 -10.53
C GLY A 75 -4.12 -29.53 -11.90
N HIS A 76 -3.01 -29.87 -12.57
CA HIS A 76 -3.05 -30.75 -13.75
C HIS A 76 -3.04 -32.23 -13.32
N ASN A 77 -4.21 -32.84 -13.12
CA ASN A 77 -4.35 -34.30 -13.18
C ASN A 77 -4.75 -34.70 -14.59
N ASN A 78 -3.76 -35.13 -15.37
CA ASN A 78 -3.93 -35.74 -16.67
C ASN A 78 -4.44 -37.18 -16.48
N ASN A 79 -5.75 -37.40 -16.48
CA ASN A 79 -6.30 -38.71 -16.80
C ASN A 79 -6.51 -38.78 -18.31
N ARG A 80 -5.45 -39.20 -19.01
CA ARG A 80 -5.56 -39.79 -20.35
C ARG A 80 -5.98 -41.24 -20.14
N ASP A 81 -7.27 -41.50 -20.24
CA ASP A 81 -7.78 -42.85 -20.42
C ASP A 81 -7.57 -43.20 -21.90
N ASP A 82 -6.44 -43.83 -22.16
CA ASP A 82 -6.06 -44.44 -23.44
C ASP A 82 -6.59 -45.88 -23.41
N ASP A 83 -7.77 -46.11 -23.99
CA ASP A 83 -8.32 -47.46 -24.21
C ASP A 83 -8.99 -47.53 -25.59
N GLU A 84 -8.17 -47.37 -26.62
CA GLU A 84 -8.40 -48.00 -27.93
C GLU A 84 -7.48 -49.23 -28.02
N GLN A 85 -7.96 -50.41 -27.62
CA GLN A 85 -7.41 -51.69 -28.09
C GLN A 85 -8.40 -52.86 -27.98
N ARG A 86 -8.84 -53.29 -29.18
CA ARG A 86 -9.50 -54.54 -29.61
C ARG A 86 -11.02 -54.63 -29.64
#